data_AF-A0A2R7Y195-F1
#
_entry.id   AF-A0A2R7Y195-F1
#
_cell.length_a   1.000
_cell.length_b   1.000
_cell.length_c   1.000
_cell.angle_alpha   90.00
_cell.angle_beta   90.00
_cell.angle_gamma   90.00
#
_symmetry.space_group_name_H-M   'P 1'
#
loop_
_entity.id
_entity.type
_entity.pdbx_description
1 polymer ?
#
loop_
_entity_poly.entity_id
_entity_poly.type
_entity_poly.pdbx_seq_one_letter_code
_entity_poly.pdbx_strand_id
1 'polypeptide(L)'
;MSGTSDGRKSISKTVALIAMCAALYAAAAAATSPIPTPWGVGHFRPGVIVPALFALISTPFVAGTGAAIGTFMASFILATFGLSNPPLSLMSGVPGNFAGFYLLGWLLSRGRTWRSFVSSSIVSLFVGNLIAATGVMLYFSFVVPTWAAWTIGEKLLTILGLTLFWMVTMVPFVIAVVPPLYRGIGPIVSERFAAAVRSDVFGKDRPRDLLYNSLMLFLMFLAIYVGVAMTPFGDAIFGKVIRPEYVFWVKNLFIIAGGTVLAFGLGASLIVNKKISPGSIGRRV
;
A
#
# COMPACT_ATOMS: atom_id res chain seq x y z
N MET A 1 39.50 -1.13 26.62
CA MET A 1 38.82 -0.11 25.77
C MET A 1 38.27 -0.81 24.53
N SER A 2 37.03 -1.31 24.56
CA SER A 2 36.45 -2.07 23.43
C SER A 2 34.92 -1.93 23.38
N GLY A 3 34.40 -0.71 23.26
CA GLY A 3 32.97 -0.45 23.50
C GLY A 3 32.29 0.60 22.63
N THR A 4 32.73 0.87 21.40
CA THR A 4 32.10 1.94 20.57
C THR A 4 31.86 1.60 19.09
N SER A 5 32.27 0.43 18.59
CA SER A 5 32.16 0.11 17.15
C SER A 5 30.83 -0.53 16.73
N ASP A 6 30.01 -0.98 17.67
CA ASP A 6 28.79 -1.75 17.36
C ASP A 6 27.57 -0.84 17.07
N GLY A 7 27.44 0.29 17.77
CA GLY A 7 26.35 1.25 17.57
C GLY A 7 26.42 2.03 16.25
N ARG A 8 27.63 2.34 15.75
CA ARG A 8 27.83 3.13 14.53
C ARG A 8 27.54 2.33 13.25
N LYS A 9 27.74 1.00 13.27
CA LYS A 9 27.38 0.09 12.16
C LYS A 9 25.87 -0.02 11.91
N SER A 10 25.03 0.29 12.92
CA SER A 10 23.57 0.21 12.83
C SER A 10 22.93 1.43 12.16
N ILE A 11 23.46 2.64 12.41
CA ILE A 11 22.87 3.89 11.91
C ILE A 11 23.09 4.04 10.40
N SER A 12 24.31 3.85 9.90
CA SER A 12 24.61 3.99 8.47
C SER A 12 23.76 3.04 7.60
N LYS A 13 23.53 1.81 8.07
CA LYS A 13 22.64 0.84 7.40
C LYS A 13 21.19 1.32 7.39
N THR A 14 20.70 1.83 8.51
CA THR A 14 19.34 2.37 8.63
C THR A 14 19.14 3.54 7.66
N VAL A 15 20.09 4.49 7.63
CA VAL A 15 20.05 5.64 6.71
C VAL A 15 20.08 5.19 5.25
N ALA A 16 20.97 4.24 4.91
CA ALA A 16 21.05 3.71 3.55
C ALA A 16 19.73 3.04 3.12
N LEU A 17 19.11 2.24 3.98
CA LEU A 17 17.82 1.60 3.69
C LEU A 17 16.68 2.62 3.55
N ILE A 18 16.65 3.66 4.40
CA ILE A 18 15.70 4.78 4.28
C ILE A 18 15.88 5.48 2.93
N ALA A 19 17.12 5.80 2.55
CA ALA A 19 17.42 6.48 1.30
C ALA A 19 17.03 5.63 0.08
N MET A 20 17.34 4.33 0.08
CA MET A 20 16.94 3.42 -0.99
C MET A 20 15.42 3.28 -1.09
N CYS A 21 14.73 3.09 0.04
CA CYS A 21 13.26 3.04 0.07
C CYS A 21 12.65 4.33 -0.47
N ALA A 22 13.13 5.49 -0.01
CA ALA A 22 12.66 6.79 -0.44
C ALA A 22 12.88 7.03 -1.94
N ALA A 23 14.07 6.74 -2.47
CA ALA A 23 14.39 6.92 -3.87
C ALA A 23 13.56 6.02 -4.78
N LEU A 24 13.47 4.73 -4.45
CA LEU A 24 12.66 3.77 -5.21
C LEU A 24 11.17 4.12 -5.15
N TYR A 25 10.67 4.53 -3.99
CA TYR A 25 9.27 4.91 -3.86
C TYR A 25 8.97 6.23 -4.57
N ALA A 26 9.90 7.19 -4.55
CA ALA A 26 9.74 8.43 -5.30
C ALA A 26 9.64 8.17 -6.81
N ALA A 27 10.52 7.32 -7.35
CA ALA A 27 10.49 6.92 -8.75
C ALA A 27 9.21 6.16 -9.11
N ALA A 28 8.82 5.16 -8.31
CA ALA A 28 7.61 4.38 -8.55
C ALA A 28 6.34 5.25 -8.46
N ALA A 29 6.28 6.19 -7.51
CA ALA A 29 5.18 7.13 -7.39
C ALA A 29 5.15 8.12 -8.55
N ALA A 30 6.29 8.65 -8.99
CA ALA A 30 6.35 9.55 -10.14
C ALA A 30 5.87 8.85 -11.43
N ALA A 31 6.22 7.58 -11.62
CA ALA A 31 5.81 6.80 -12.79
C ALA A 31 4.29 6.54 -12.86
N THR A 32 3.60 6.48 -11.72
CA THR A 32 2.17 6.13 -11.66
C THR A 32 1.27 7.34 -11.44
N SER A 33 1.85 8.47 -11.04
CA SER A 33 1.13 9.70 -10.74
C SER A 33 0.50 10.46 -11.92
N PRO A 34 0.76 10.17 -13.21
CA PRO A 34 -0.03 10.77 -14.29
C PRO A 34 -1.52 10.41 -14.28
N ILE A 35 -1.95 9.46 -13.45
CA ILE A 35 -3.35 9.06 -13.29
C ILE A 35 -3.91 9.72 -12.02
N PRO A 36 -4.67 10.82 -12.12
CA PRO A 36 -5.23 11.52 -10.97
C PRO A 36 -6.35 10.72 -10.30
N THR A 37 -6.66 11.05 -9.05
CA THR A 37 -7.90 10.56 -8.42
C THR A 37 -9.13 11.15 -9.11
N PRO A 38 -10.32 10.54 -8.93
CA PRO A 38 -11.58 11.10 -9.41
C PRO A 38 -11.90 12.52 -8.89
N TRP A 39 -11.34 12.90 -7.74
CA TRP A 39 -11.48 14.24 -7.15
C TRP A 39 -10.42 15.23 -7.66
N GLY A 40 -9.57 14.82 -8.61
CA GLY A 40 -8.48 15.64 -9.17
C GLY A 40 -7.40 16.04 -8.16
N VAL A 41 -7.41 15.43 -6.98
CA VAL A 41 -6.41 15.66 -5.93
C VAL A 41 -5.78 14.35 -5.50
N GLY A 42 -4.45 14.31 -5.51
CA GLY A 42 -3.72 13.06 -5.32
C GLY A 42 -3.81 12.14 -6.54
N HIS A 43 -3.17 10.97 -6.42
CA HIS A 43 -2.87 10.12 -7.58
C HIS A 43 -3.09 8.64 -7.32
N PHE A 44 -3.23 7.88 -8.42
CA PHE A 44 -3.12 6.43 -8.41
C PHE A 44 -1.69 6.02 -8.04
N ARG A 45 -1.57 5.18 -7.00
CA ARG A 45 -0.29 4.99 -6.33
C ARG A 45 0.03 3.52 -6.04
N PRO A 46 0.07 2.64 -7.06
CA PRO A 46 0.54 1.26 -6.89
C PRO A 46 2.02 1.19 -6.48
N GLY A 47 2.80 2.28 -6.64
CA GLY A 47 4.17 2.37 -6.15
C GLY A 47 4.36 2.08 -4.65
N VAL A 48 3.29 2.06 -3.86
CA VAL A 48 3.27 1.61 -2.45
C VAL A 48 3.82 0.20 -2.23
N ILE A 49 3.95 -0.61 -3.29
CA ILE A 49 4.64 -1.91 -3.24
C ILE A 49 6.07 -1.78 -2.70
N VAL A 50 6.76 -0.66 -2.96
CA VAL A 50 8.14 -0.42 -2.51
C VAL A 50 8.21 -0.32 -0.99
N PRO A 51 7.55 0.64 -0.32
CA PRO A 51 7.60 0.70 1.13
C PRO A 51 6.94 -0.51 1.81
N ALA A 52 5.95 -1.15 1.19
CA ALA A 52 5.40 -2.42 1.68
C ALA A 52 6.45 -3.56 1.67
N LEU A 53 7.29 -3.63 0.64
CA LEU A 53 8.40 -4.57 0.59
C LEU A 53 9.44 -4.24 1.67
N PHE A 54 9.79 -2.97 1.86
CA PHE A 54 10.69 -2.54 2.94
C PHE A 54 10.12 -2.86 4.32
N ALA A 55 8.80 -2.82 4.52
CA ALA A 55 8.17 -3.26 5.76
C ALA A 55 8.37 -4.75 6.07
N LEU A 56 8.60 -5.59 5.04
CA LEU A 56 8.92 -7.01 5.20
C LEU A 56 10.40 -7.28 5.48
N ILE A 57 11.30 -6.57 4.79
CA ILE A 57 12.75 -6.85 4.81
C ILE A 57 13.52 -6.01 5.83
N SER A 58 12.92 -4.96 6.38
CA SER A 58 13.59 -4.00 7.27
C SER A 58 12.80 -3.73 8.55
N THR A 59 13.03 -2.59 9.20
CA THR A 59 12.35 -2.20 10.44
C THR A 59 11.13 -1.32 10.14
N PRO A 60 10.15 -1.24 11.07
CA PRO A 60 9.00 -0.33 10.94
C PRO A 60 9.42 1.12 10.65
N PHE A 61 10.48 1.58 11.33
CA PHE A 61 11.01 2.93 11.16
C PHE A 61 11.59 3.16 9.75
N VAL A 62 12.31 2.20 9.19
CA VAL A 62 12.85 2.31 7.82
C VAL A 62 11.71 2.39 6.80
N ALA A 63 10.70 1.53 6.92
CA ALA A 63 9.57 1.52 6.00
C ALA A 63 8.75 2.81 6.07
N GLY A 64 8.39 3.26 7.28
CA GLY A 64 7.65 4.50 7.50
C GLY A 64 8.40 5.74 7.03
N THR A 65 9.64 5.92 7.48
CA THR A 65 10.45 7.11 7.13
C THR A 65 10.80 7.14 5.65
N GLY A 66 11.17 5.99 5.06
CA GLY A 66 11.40 5.88 3.63
C GLY A 66 10.15 6.22 2.81
N ALA A 67 8.98 5.77 3.24
CA ALA A 67 7.72 6.09 2.56
C ALA A 67 7.35 7.58 2.65
N ALA A 68 7.56 8.20 3.81
CA ALA A 68 7.33 9.64 4.01
C ALA A 68 8.25 10.49 3.13
N ILE A 69 9.56 10.24 3.19
CA ILE A 69 10.55 10.99 2.39
C ILE A 69 10.29 10.74 0.90
N GLY A 70 10.09 9.49 0.48
CA GLY A 70 9.80 9.15 -0.91
C GLY A 70 8.54 9.82 -1.44
N THR A 71 7.49 9.93 -0.60
CA THR A 71 6.26 10.63 -0.96
C THR A 71 6.45 12.13 -1.14
N PHE A 72 7.24 12.74 -0.25
CA PHE A 72 7.56 14.15 -0.33
C PHE A 72 8.41 14.46 -1.57
N MET A 73 9.44 13.65 -1.82
CA MET A 73 10.30 13.76 -3.00
C MET A 73 9.50 13.58 -4.31
N ALA A 74 8.61 12.58 -4.38
CA ALA A 74 7.71 12.43 -5.51
C ALA A 74 6.87 13.69 -5.74
N SER A 75 6.40 14.33 -4.66
CA SER A 75 5.58 15.54 -4.77
C SER A 75 6.37 16.74 -5.29
N PHE A 76 7.66 16.86 -4.94
CA PHE A 76 8.54 17.85 -5.56
C PHE A 76 8.77 17.59 -7.04
N ILE A 77 9.03 16.34 -7.43
CA ILE A 77 9.21 15.96 -8.84
C ILE A 77 7.92 16.26 -9.62
N LEU A 78 6.76 15.87 -9.09
CA LEU A 78 5.49 16.09 -9.76
C LEU A 78 5.07 17.56 -9.80
N ALA A 79 5.54 18.38 -8.85
CA ALA A 79 5.32 19.82 -8.88
C ALA A 79 5.94 20.49 -10.10
N THR A 80 7.07 19.99 -10.62
CA THR A 80 7.68 20.53 -11.85
C THR A 80 6.83 20.28 -13.10
N PHE A 81 5.88 19.33 -13.02
CA PHE A 81 4.92 19.02 -14.07
C PHE A 81 3.52 19.57 -13.78
N GLY A 82 3.35 20.35 -12.70
CA GLY A 82 2.04 20.85 -12.27
C GLY A 82 1.07 19.77 -11.78
N LEU A 83 1.55 18.57 -11.48
CA LEU A 83 0.72 17.43 -11.07
C LEU A 83 0.58 17.33 -9.54
N SER A 84 1.47 17.94 -8.76
CA SER A 84 1.41 17.88 -7.30
C SER A 84 1.82 19.20 -6.64
N ASN A 85 1.64 19.25 -5.32
CA ASN A 85 1.92 20.39 -4.46
C ASN A 85 2.68 19.89 -3.20
N PRO A 86 3.97 20.26 -3.01
CA PRO A 86 4.75 19.79 -1.87
C PRO A 86 4.16 20.18 -0.49
N PRO A 87 3.66 21.40 -0.26
CA PRO A 87 2.85 21.73 0.92
C PRO A 87 1.68 20.78 1.19
N LEU A 88 0.89 20.42 0.17
CA LEU A 88 -0.18 19.43 0.31
C LEU A 88 0.38 18.09 0.79
N SER A 89 1.51 17.65 0.22
CA SER A 89 2.15 16.40 0.62
C SER A 89 2.63 16.41 2.07
N LEU A 90 3.12 17.53 2.61
CA LEU A 90 3.52 17.62 4.02
C LEU A 90 2.33 17.43 4.97
N MET A 91 1.16 17.95 4.60
CA MET A 91 -0.05 17.84 5.43
C MET A 91 -0.78 16.49 5.27
N SER A 92 -0.62 15.84 4.11
CA SER A 92 -1.37 14.61 3.76
C SER A 92 -0.47 13.40 3.54
N GLY A 93 0.28 13.40 2.44
CA GLY A 93 1.07 12.27 1.96
C GLY A 93 2.12 11.81 2.96
N VAL A 94 2.90 12.73 3.53
CA VAL A 94 3.99 12.43 4.47
C VAL A 94 3.46 11.74 5.74
N PRO A 95 2.51 12.32 6.51
CA PRO A 95 2.00 11.67 7.71
C PRO A 95 1.27 10.36 7.41
N GLY A 96 0.47 10.32 6.34
CA GLY A 96 -0.27 9.10 5.96
C GLY A 96 0.64 7.94 5.56
N ASN A 97 1.67 8.21 4.76
CA ASN A 97 2.64 7.18 4.35
C ASN A 97 3.51 6.74 5.53
N PHE A 98 3.98 7.68 6.37
CA PHE A 98 4.74 7.31 7.56
C PHE A 98 3.94 6.36 8.45
N ALA A 99 2.73 6.77 8.86
CA ALA A 99 1.90 5.99 9.77
C ALA A 99 1.50 4.64 9.17
N GLY A 100 1.07 4.62 7.90
CA GLY A 100 0.67 3.39 7.22
C GLY A 100 1.80 2.37 7.16
N PHE A 101 2.97 2.74 6.64
CA PHE A 101 4.07 1.78 6.47
C PHE A 101 4.84 1.47 7.75
N TYR A 102 4.87 2.39 8.71
CA TYR A 102 5.34 2.09 10.05
C TYR A 102 4.44 1.03 10.71
N LEU A 103 3.12 1.23 10.67
CA LEU A 103 2.16 0.28 11.22
C LEU A 103 2.27 -1.07 10.52
N LEU A 104 2.45 -1.09 9.20
CA LEU A 104 2.62 -2.34 8.45
C LEU A 104 3.84 -3.11 8.93
N GLY A 105 5.00 -2.44 9.00
CA GLY A 105 6.22 -3.08 9.49
C GLY A 105 6.07 -3.55 10.94
N TRP A 106 5.37 -2.80 11.78
CA TRP A 106 5.14 -3.16 13.18
C TRP A 106 4.21 -4.37 13.32
N LEU A 107 3.08 -4.42 12.60
CA LEU A 107 2.17 -5.56 12.62
C LEU A 107 2.87 -6.82 12.08
N LEU A 108 3.63 -6.68 11.00
CA LEU A 108 4.45 -7.75 10.43
C LEU A 108 5.57 -8.21 11.38
N SER A 109 6.06 -7.35 12.27
CA SER A 109 7.02 -7.77 13.30
C SER A 109 6.42 -8.75 14.33
N ARG A 110 5.08 -8.72 14.53
CA ARG A 110 4.35 -9.56 15.49
C ARG A 110 3.87 -10.90 14.92
N GLY A 111 3.77 -11.00 13.60
CA GLY A 111 3.36 -12.23 12.92
C GLY A 111 3.69 -12.17 11.44
N ARG A 112 4.36 -13.19 10.92
CA ARG A 112 4.86 -13.25 9.54
C ARG A 112 4.31 -14.46 8.79
N THR A 113 2.98 -14.58 8.77
CA THR A 113 2.25 -15.56 7.94
C THR A 113 1.54 -14.84 6.80
N TRP A 114 1.10 -15.56 5.77
CA TRP A 114 0.29 -14.96 4.70
C TRP A 114 -0.94 -14.23 5.23
N ARG A 115 -1.66 -14.85 6.18
CA ARG A 115 -2.83 -14.23 6.83
C ARG A 115 -2.45 -12.93 7.54
N SER A 116 -1.33 -12.93 8.28
CA SER A 116 -0.84 -11.72 8.95
C SER A 116 -0.46 -10.64 7.94
N PHE A 117 0.21 -11.00 6.84
CA PHE A 117 0.55 -10.05 5.78
C PHE A 117 -0.69 -9.40 5.18
N VAL A 118 -1.68 -10.21 4.79
CA VAL A 118 -2.95 -9.72 4.25
C VAL A 118 -3.66 -8.81 5.25
N SER A 119 -3.90 -9.26 6.49
CA SER A 119 -4.62 -8.46 7.48
C SER A 119 -3.87 -7.18 7.84
N SER A 120 -2.54 -7.25 7.96
CA SER A 120 -1.70 -6.08 8.25
C SER A 120 -1.74 -5.08 7.12
N SER A 121 -1.64 -5.53 5.86
CA SER A 121 -1.75 -4.66 4.69
C SER A 121 -3.10 -3.94 4.65
N ILE A 122 -4.21 -4.64 4.92
CA ILE A 122 -5.55 -4.00 4.96
C ILE A 122 -5.61 -2.93 6.06
N VAL A 123 -5.24 -3.28 7.29
CA VAL A 123 -5.31 -2.35 8.44
C VAL A 123 -4.39 -1.15 8.20
N SER A 124 -3.16 -1.39 7.79
CA SER A 124 -2.16 -0.33 7.59
C SER A 124 -2.47 0.59 6.42
N LEU A 125 -2.95 0.04 5.30
CA LEU A 125 -3.37 0.86 4.15
C LEU A 125 -4.62 1.67 4.51
N PHE A 126 -5.57 1.10 5.25
CA PHE A 126 -6.73 1.85 5.73
C PHE A 126 -6.32 3.04 6.60
N VAL A 127 -5.49 2.80 7.62
CA VAL A 127 -5.02 3.85 8.54
C VAL A 127 -4.20 4.91 7.80
N GLY A 128 -3.26 4.50 6.95
CA GLY A 128 -2.43 5.43 6.18
C GLY A 128 -3.25 6.28 5.21
N ASN A 129 -4.19 5.67 4.50
CA ASN A 129 -5.07 6.35 3.56
C ASN A 129 -6.05 7.29 4.27
N LEU A 130 -6.56 6.90 5.44
CA LEU A 130 -7.44 7.76 6.26
C LEU A 130 -6.71 9.02 6.74
N ILE A 131 -5.48 8.87 7.22
CA ILE A 131 -4.63 9.99 7.63
C ILE A 131 -4.33 10.89 6.41
N ALA A 132 -3.97 10.30 5.28
CA ALA A 132 -3.72 11.05 4.05
C ALA A 132 -4.96 11.81 3.56
N ALA A 133 -6.12 11.14 3.52
CA ALA A 133 -7.39 11.73 3.08
C ALA A 133 -7.82 12.88 4.00
N THR A 134 -7.65 12.69 5.31
CA THR A 134 -7.89 13.75 6.30
C THR A 134 -6.96 14.93 6.08
N GLY A 135 -5.67 14.69 5.84
CA GLY A 135 -4.70 15.74 5.53
C GLY A 135 -5.02 16.50 4.23
N VAL A 136 -5.50 15.81 3.19
CA VAL A 136 -6.00 16.45 1.96
C VAL A 136 -7.17 17.37 2.30
N MET A 137 -8.17 16.84 3.00
CA MET A 137 -9.37 17.61 3.34
C MET A 137 -9.05 18.82 4.23
N LEU A 138 -8.13 18.69 5.19
CA LEU A 138 -7.66 19.80 6.01
C LEU A 138 -6.99 20.86 5.14
N TYR A 139 -5.99 20.49 4.33
CA TYR A 139 -5.28 21.44 3.47
C TYR A 139 -6.23 22.23 2.57
N PHE A 140 -7.10 21.53 1.84
CA PHE A 140 -8.03 22.17 0.92
C PHE A 140 -9.11 22.98 1.63
N SER A 141 -9.51 22.63 2.86
CA SER A 141 -10.44 23.45 3.66
C SER A 141 -9.86 24.81 4.03
N PHE A 142 -8.54 24.96 4.07
CA PHE A 142 -7.88 26.24 4.38
C PHE A 142 -7.41 27.00 3.14
N VAL A 143 -7.03 26.28 2.08
CA VAL A 143 -6.35 26.87 0.92
C VAL A 143 -7.28 27.08 -0.27
N VAL A 144 -8.36 26.29 -0.39
CA VAL A 144 -9.25 26.32 -1.56
C VAL A 144 -10.66 26.76 -1.15
N PRO A 145 -11.10 27.99 -1.53
CA PRO A 145 -12.38 28.54 -1.10
C PRO A 145 -13.59 27.65 -1.37
N THR A 146 -13.59 26.95 -2.50
CA THR A 146 -14.69 26.04 -2.88
C THR A 146 -14.80 24.83 -1.96
N TRP A 147 -13.68 24.30 -1.46
CA TRP A 147 -13.63 23.19 -0.50
C TRP A 147 -13.87 23.66 0.93
N ALA A 148 -13.43 24.89 1.26
CA ALA A 148 -13.69 25.52 2.54
C ALA A 148 -15.20 25.62 2.81
N ALA A 149 -15.97 26.01 1.79
CA ALA A 149 -17.43 26.17 1.84
C ALA A 149 -18.23 24.87 1.95
N TRP A 150 -17.62 23.69 1.79
CA TRP A 150 -18.32 22.42 1.96
C TRP A 150 -18.78 22.20 3.40
N THR A 151 -19.94 21.59 3.54
CA THR A 151 -20.49 21.14 4.82
C THR A 151 -19.60 20.07 5.45
N ILE A 152 -19.70 19.89 6.76
CA ILE A 152 -18.95 18.83 7.46
C ILE A 152 -19.27 17.43 6.90
N GLY A 153 -20.52 17.18 6.49
CA GLY A 153 -20.94 15.92 5.87
C GLY A 153 -20.21 15.65 4.57
N GLU A 154 -20.14 16.63 3.66
CA GLU A 154 -19.43 16.51 2.37
C GLU A 154 -17.92 16.27 2.57
N LYS A 155 -17.33 16.92 3.58
CA LYS A 155 -15.91 16.74 3.94
C LYS A 155 -15.66 15.31 4.44
N LEU A 156 -16.48 14.80 5.35
CA LEU A 156 -16.36 13.43 5.88
C LEU A 156 -16.58 12.37 4.80
N LEU A 157 -17.57 12.57 3.93
CA LEU A 157 -17.86 11.69 2.79
C LEU A 157 -16.69 11.67 1.79
N THR A 158 -16.07 12.82 1.51
CA THR A 158 -14.89 12.90 0.65
C THR A 158 -13.67 12.23 1.28
N ILE A 159 -13.46 12.37 2.59
CA ILE A 159 -12.41 11.66 3.32
C ILE A 159 -12.61 10.14 3.17
N LEU A 160 -13.83 9.65 3.37
CA LEU A 160 -14.16 8.24 3.19
C LEU A 160 -13.94 7.79 1.74
N GLY A 161 -14.39 8.57 0.78
CA GLY A 161 -14.23 8.30 -0.66
C GLY A 161 -12.77 8.17 -1.07
N LEU A 162 -11.92 9.12 -0.67
CA LEU A 162 -10.48 9.07 -0.93
C LEU A 162 -9.81 7.88 -0.22
N THR A 163 -10.19 7.60 1.03
CA THR A 163 -9.67 6.46 1.80
C THR A 163 -9.94 5.14 1.09
N LEU A 164 -11.19 4.93 0.68
CA LEU A 164 -11.62 3.71 -0.01
C LEU A 164 -11.03 3.63 -1.42
N PHE A 165 -10.94 4.76 -2.15
CA PHE A 165 -10.34 4.83 -3.48
C PHE A 165 -8.85 4.41 -3.45
N TRP A 166 -8.06 4.95 -2.53
CA TRP A 166 -6.66 4.53 -2.41
C TRP A 166 -6.55 3.09 -1.92
N MET A 167 -7.44 2.64 -1.05
CA MET A 167 -7.43 1.26 -0.59
C MET A 167 -7.64 0.28 -1.75
N VAL A 168 -8.70 0.48 -2.53
CA VAL A 168 -9.07 -0.41 -3.64
C VAL A 168 -8.02 -0.41 -4.76
N THR A 169 -7.34 0.70 -4.96
CA THR A 169 -6.29 0.84 -5.98
C THR A 169 -4.91 0.34 -5.53
N MET A 170 -4.65 0.20 -4.23
CA MET A 170 -3.36 -0.24 -3.70
C MET A 170 -3.34 -1.73 -3.33
N VAL A 171 -4.41 -2.24 -2.71
CA VAL A 171 -4.45 -3.61 -2.17
C VAL A 171 -4.14 -4.69 -3.23
N PRO A 172 -4.69 -4.66 -4.45
CA PRO A 172 -4.36 -5.67 -5.46
C PRO A 172 -2.86 -5.75 -5.75
N PHE A 173 -2.19 -4.59 -5.85
CA PHE A 173 -0.75 -4.54 -6.12
C PHE A 173 0.07 -5.01 -4.92
N VAL A 174 -0.28 -4.58 -3.71
CA VAL A 174 0.43 -5.02 -2.50
C VAL A 174 0.32 -6.54 -2.32
N ILE A 175 -0.87 -7.10 -2.47
CA ILE A 175 -1.09 -8.54 -2.25
C ILE A 175 -0.53 -9.40 -3.40
N ALA A 176 -0.64 -8.94 -4.65
CA ALA A 176 -0.18 -9.73 -5.80
C ALA A 176 1.32 -9.59 -6.07
N VAL A 177 1.90 -8.40 -5.87
CA VAL A 177 3.26 -8.09 -6.35
C VAL A 177 4.31 -8.21 -5.25
N VAL A 178 4.02 -7.78 -4.02
CA VAL A 178 5.01 -7.78 -2.93
C VAL A 178 5.52 -9.19 -2.59
N PRO A 179 4.68 -10.24 -2.51
CA PRO A 179 5.17 -11.57 -2.15
C PRO A 179 6.11 -12.19 -3.20
N PRO A 180 5.81 -12.15 -4.52
CA PRO A 180 6.78 -12.54 -5.54
C PRO A 180 8.08 -11.73 -5.48
N LEU A 181 8.00 -10.40 -5.31
CA LEU A 181 9.18 -9.55 -5.18
C LEU A 181 10.03 -9.96 -3.98
N TYR A 182 9.41 -10.14 -2.81
CA TYR A 182 10.10 -10.59 -1.60
C TYR A 182 10.79 -11.93 -1.81
N ARG A 183 10.14 -12.90 -2.47
CA ARG A 183 10.76 -14.21 -2.78
C ARG A 183 11.94 -14.08 -3.74
N GLY A 184 11.86 -13.17 -4.71
CA GLY A 184 12.93 -12.93 -5.68
C GLY A 184 14.16 -12.26 -5.08
N ILE A 185 13.96 -11.27 -4.20
CA ILE A 185 15.08 -10.52 -3.60
C ILE A 185 15.53 -11.07 -2.25
N GLY A 186 14.70 -11.86 -1.59
CA GLY A 186 14.92 -12.40 -0.26
C GLY A 186 16.31 -13.02 -0.08
N PRO A 187 16.77 -13.92 -0.99
CA PRO A 187 18.10 -14.52 -0.91
C PRO A 187 19.25 -13.50 -0.96
N ILE A 188 19.09 -12.41 -1.72
CA ILE A 188 20.12 -11.38 -1.91
C ILE A 188 20.17 -10.45 -0.69
N VAL A 189 19.00 -10.13 -0.13
CA VAL A 189 18.86 -9.16 0.97
C VAL A 189 19.23 -9.79 2.32
N SER A 190 18.92 -11.08 2.55
CA SER A 190 19.23 -11.77 3.80
C SER A 190 20.71 -11.91 4.09
N GLU A 191 21.57 -11.99 3.07
CA GLU A 191 23.02 -12.12 3.26
C GLU A 191 23.72 -10.78 3.57
N ARG A 192 23.23 -9.67 3.02
CA ARG A 192 23.94 -8.38 3.07
C ARG A 192 23.37 -7.36 4.05
N PHE A 193 22.07 -7.44 4.37
CA PHE A 193 21.35 -6.41 5.14
C PHE A 193 20.76 -6.92 6.47
N ALA A 194 21.12 -8.13 6.90
CA ALA A 194 20.54 -8.80 8.07
C ALA A 194 20.68 -8.00 9.37
N ALA A 195 19.60 -7.31 9.73
CA ALA A 195 19.20 -7.10 11.12
C ALA A 195 17.78 -7.63 11.41
N ALA A 196 16.96 -7.95 10.38
CA ALA A 196 15.56 -8.31 10.59
C ALA A 196 14.96 -9.35 9.61
N VAL A 197 15.72 -9.81 8.61
CA VAL A 197 15.22 -10.79 7.61
C VAL A 197 15.28 -12.19 8.22
N ARG A 198 14.15 -12.68 8.75
CA ARG A 198 13.95 -14.11 9.02
C ARG A 198 13.30 -14.74 7.79
N SER A 199 13.86 -15.84 7.32
CA SER A 199 13.71 -16.39 5.95
C SER A 199 12.32 -16.90 5.54
N ASP A 200 11.34 -16.95 6.45
CA ASP A 200 10.20 -17.85 6.28
C ASP A 200 8.81 -17.17 6.21
N VAL A 201 8.71 -15.89 5.80
CA VAL A 201 7.41 -15.19 5.75
C VAL A 201 6.37 -15.90 4.86
N PHE A 202 6.84 -16.48 3.75
CA PHE A 202 5.98 -17.10 2.73
C PHE A 202 6.34 -18.57 2.44
N GLY A 203 6.99 -19.24 3.39
CA GLY A 203 7.65 -20.54 3.18
C GLY A 203 6.82 -21.77 3.57
N LYS A 204 5.73 -21.60 4.33
CA LYS A 204 4.88 -22.71 4.83
C LYS A 204 3.41 -22.62 4.42
N ASP A 205 3.07 -21.67 3.56
CA ASP A 205 1.67 -21.41 3.22
C ASP A 205 1.11 -22.56 2.37
N ARG A 206 -0.02 -23.13 2.80
CA ARG A 206 -0.70 -24.16 2.04
C ARG A 206 -1.46 -23.49 0.88
N PRO A 207 -1.62 -24.15 -0.28
CA PRO A 207 -2.43 -23.64 -1.38
C PRO A 207 -3.82 -23.15 -0.96
N ARG A 208 -4.44 -23.84 0.01
CA ARG A 208 -5.72 -23.45 0.59
C ARG A 208 -5.67 -22.10 1.31
N ASP A 209 -4.58 -21.78 2.00
CA ASP A 209 -4.47 -20.54 2.79
C ASP A 209 -4.41 -19.32 1.85
N LEU A 210 -3.74 -19.46 0.70
CA LEU A 210 -3.75 -18.44 -0.36
C LEU A 210 -5.18 -18.22 -0.89
N LEU A 211 -5.89 -19.30 -1.18
CA LEU A 211 -7.26 -19.25 -1.70
C LEU A 211 -8.23 -18.63 -0.68
N TYR A 212 -8.20 -19.07 0.58
CA TYR A 212 -9.08 -18.55 1.63
C TYR A 212 -8.88 -17.05 1.84
N ASN A 213 -7.64 -16.58 1.94
CA ASN A 213 -7.38 -15.16 2.17
C ASN A 213 -7.77 -14.30 0.96
N SER A 214 -7.55 -14.77 -0.27
CA SER A 214 -8.01 -14.09 -1.47
C SER A 214 -9.53 -14.08 -1.59
N LEU A 215 -10.22 -15.15 -1.20
CA LEU A 215 -11.68 -15.20 -1.13
C LEU A 215 -12.23 -14.23 -0.08
N MET A 216 -11.62 -14.17 1.11
CA MET A 216 -12.02 -13.22 2.15
C MET A 216 -11.89 -11.76 1.69
N LEU A 217 -10.79 -11.43 1.00
CA LEU A 217 -10.61 -10.09 0.42
C LEU A 217 -11.62 -9.80 -0.69
N PHE A 218 -11.91 -10.78 -1.55
CA PHE A 218 -12.97 -10.65 -2.56
C PHE A 218 -14.33 -10.37 -1.91
N LEU A 219 -14.72 -11.14 -0.89
CA LEU A 219 -15.98 -10.95 -0.18
C LEU A 219 -16.04 -9.59 0.53
N MET A 220 -14.93 -9.14 1.12
CA MET A 220 -14.82 -7.80 1.71
C MET A 220 -15.05 -6.71 0.65
N PHE A 221 -14.38 -6.78 -0.49
CA PHE A 221 -14.57 -5.82 -1.56
C PHE A 221 -15.93 -5.91 -2.23
N LEU A 222 -16.53 -7.11 -2.32
CA LEU A 222 -17.89 -7.31 -2.79
C LEU A 222 -18.90 -6.66 -1.82
N ALA A 223 -18.72 -6.80 -0.51
CA ALA A 223 -19.57 -6.16 0.48
C ALA A 223 -19.47 -4.63 0.38
N ILE A 224 -18.26 -4.08 0.24
CA ILE A 224 -18.05 -2.65 0.02
C ILE A 224 -18.70 -2.22 -1.30
N TYR A 225 -18.51 -2.98 -2.38
CA TYR A 225 -19.12 -2.74 -3.70
C TYR A 225 -20.64 -2.66 -3.58
N VAL A 226 -21.29 -3.65 -2.99
CA VAL A 226 -22.75 -3.65 -2.78
C VAL A 226 -23.17 -2.42 -1.97
N GLY A 227 -22.44 -2.10 -0.91
CA GLY A 227 -22.67 -0.89 -0.11
C GLY A 227 -22.60 0.40 -0.91
N VAL A 228 -21.59 0.58 -1.77
CA VAL A 228 -21.40 1.83 -2.52
C VAL A 228 -22.17 1.88 -3.86
N ALA A 229 -22.48 0.73 -4.45
CA ALA A 229 -23.15 0.65 -5.74
C ALA A 229 -24.66 0.64 -5.60
N MET A 230 -25.19 -0.02 -4.56
CA MET A 230 -26.62 -0.31 -4.42
C MET A 230 -27.32 0.59 -3.39
N THR A 231 -26.62 1.56 -2.79
CA THR A 231 -27.22 2.46 -1.78
C THR A 231 -27.01 3.93 -2.12
N PRO A 232 -27.95 4.83 -1.72
CA PRO A 232 -27.79 6.28 -1.86
C PRO A 232 -26.57 6.83 -1.12
N PHE A 233 -26.10 6.11 -0.09
CA PHE A 233 -24.89 6.47 0.64
C PHE A 233 -23.65 6.44 -0.25
N GLY A 234 -23.58 5.50 -1.19
CA GLY A 234 -22.50 5.46 -2.18
C GLY A 234 -22.50 6.67 -3.11
N ASP A 235 -23.67 7.13 -3.56
CA ASP A 235 -23.78 8.37 -4.35
C ASP A 235 -23.33 9.59 -3.55
N ALA A 236 -23.64 9.62 -2.25
CA ALA A 236 -23.19 10.68 -1.35
C ALA A 236 -21.65 10.68 -1.18
N ILE A 237 -21.02 9.51 -1.01
CA ILE A 237 -19.54 9.38 -0.90
C ILE A 237 -18.85 9.98 -2.13
N PHE A 238 -19.36 9.70 -3.32
CA PHE A 238 -18.75 10.11 -4.58
C PHE A 238 -19.36 11.40 -5.16
N GLY A 239 -20.20 12.11 -4.40
CA GLY A 239 -20.94 13.29 -4.88
C GLY A 239 -20.09 14.52 -5.20
N LYS A 240 -18.82 14.55 -4.77
CA LYS A 240 -17.85 15.64 -5.05
C LYS A 240 -16.77 15.27 -6.06
N VAL A 241 -16.92 14.15 -6.74
CA VAL A 241 -16.04 13.76 -7.85
C VAL A 241 -16.15 14.80 -8.97
N ILE A 242 -15.03 15.15 -9.62
CA ILE A 242 -14.99 16.24 -10.61
C ILE A 242 -15.89 15.94 -11.81
N ARG A 243 -15.97 14.66 -12.17
CA ARG A 243 -16.67 14.18 -13.36
C ARG A 243 -17.64 13.06 -13.00
N PRO A 244 -18.96 13.24 -13.18
CA PRO A 244 -19.97 12.24 -12.82
C PRO A 244 -19.71 10.86 -13.45
N GLU A 245 -19.13 10.82 -14.66
CA GLU A 245 -18.77 9.57 -15.34
C GLU A 245 -17.76 8.72 -14.55
N TYR A 246 -16.93 9.32 -13.70
CA TYR A 246 -15.98 8.58 -12.88
C TYR A 246 -16.66 7.83 -11.73
N VAL A 247 -17.84 8.25 -11.28
CA VAL A 247 -18.54 7.60 -10.15
C VAL A 247 -18.83 6.14 -10.46
N PHE A 248 -19.31 5.85 -11.67
CA PHE A 248 -19.54 4.48 -12.11
C PHE A 248 -18.25 3.65 -12.06
N TRP A 249 -17.16 4.16 -12.62
CA TRP A 249 -15.89 3.44 -12.66
C TRP A 249 -15.31 3.20 -11.27
N VAL A 250 -15.34 4.21 -10.40
CA VAL A 250 -14.80 4.12 -9.04
C VAL A 250 -15.56 3.11 -8.20
N LYS A 251 -16.89 3.06 -8.31
CA LYS A 251 -17.70 2.03 -7.66
C LYS A 251 -17.33 0.64 -8.20
N ASN A 252 -17.15 0.49 -9.51
CA ASN A 252 -16.77 -0.81 -10.08
C ASN A 252 -15.31 -1.21 -9.78
N LEU A 253 -14.43 -0.30 -9.38
CA LEU A 253 -13.07 -0.66 -8.96
C LEU A 253 -13.08 -1.64 -7.78
N PHE A 254 -14.07 -1.59 -6.88
CA PHE A 254 -14.16 -2.52 -5.75
C PHE A 254 -14.31 -3.98 -6.22
N ILE A 255 -15.24 -4.24 -7.14
CA ILE A 255 -15.42 -5.60 -7.66
C ILE A 255 -14.25 -6.02 -8.56
N ILE A 256 -13.67 -5.11 -9.33
CA ILE A 256 -12.48 -5.37 -10.16
C ILE A 256 -11.27 -5.73 -9.29
N ALA A 257 -11.01 -4.96 -8.23
CA ALA A 257 -9.92 -5.21 -7.30
C ALA A 257 -10.11 -6.53 -6.55
N GLY A 258 -11.32 -6.80 -6.05
CA GLY A 258 -11.66 -8.09 -5.44
C GLY A 258 -11.43 -9.25 -6.40
N GLY A 259 -11.94 -9.15 -7.64
CA GLY A 259 -11.77 -10.19 -8.66
C GLY A 259 -10.30 -10.41 -9.02
N THR A 260 -9.51 -9.34 -9.10
CA THR A 260 -8.05 -9.41 -9.36
C THR A 260 -7.32 -10.17 -8.24
N VAL A 261 -7.64 -9.87 -6.98
CA VAL A 261 -7.06 -10.55 -5.81
C VAL A 261 -7.47 -12.02 -5.76
N LEU A 262 -8.72 -12.34 -6.12
CA LEU A 262 -9.21 -13.71 -6.19
C LEU A 262 -8.51 -14.51 -7.29
N ALA A 263 -8.42 -13.95 -8.49
CA ALA A 263 -7.73 -14.56 -9.62
C ALA A 263 -6.26 -14.83 -9.31
N PHE A 264 -5.57 -13.88 -8.67
CA PHE A 264 -4.20 -14.07 -8.21
C PHE A 264 -4.10 -15.19 -7.15
N GLY A 265 -5.00 -15.22 -6.17
CA GLY A 265 -5.03 -16.26 -5.14
C GLY A 265 -5.20 -17.67 -5.73
N LEU A 266 -6.12 -17.81 -6.69
CA LEU A 266 -6.33 -19.04 -7.45
C LEU A 266 -5.07 -19.44 -8.23
N GLY A 267 -4.49 -18.53 -9.01
CA GLY A 267 -3.29 -18.78 -9.80
C GLY A 267 -2.10 -19.18 -8.93
N ALA A 268 -1.83 -18.45 -7.84
CA ALA A 268 -0.77 -18.76 -6.91
C ALA A 268 -0.97 -20.11 -6.22
N SER A 269 -2.21 -20.44 -5.83
CA SER A 269 -2.57 -21.72 -5.23
C SER A 269 -2.28 -22.90 -6.17
N LEU A 270 -2.65 -22.79 -7.46
CA LEU A 270 -2.39 -23.82 -8.48
C LEU A 270 -0.90 -24.05 -8.71
N ILE A 271 -0.09 -22.98 -8.75
CA ILE A 271 1.36 -23.06 -8.94
C ILE A 271 2.03 -23.76 -7.75
N VAL A 272 1.63 -23.41 -6.53
CA VAL A 272 2.18 -24.04 -5.31
C VAL A 272 1.78 -25.52 -5.24
N ASN A 273 0.55 -25.87 -5.61
CA ASN A 273 0.08 -27.25 -5.60
C ASN A 273 0.86 -28.14 -6.60
N LYS A 274 1.19 -27.61 -7.79
CA LYS A 274 2.03 -28.33 -8.78
C LYS A 274 3.44 -28.63 -8.29
N LYS A 275 4.04 -27.78 -7.45
CA LYS A 275 5.38 -28.02 -6.86
C LYS A 275 5.39 -29.08 -5.75
N ILE A 276 4.23 -29.42 -5.19
CA ILE A 276 4.09 -30.41 -4.11
C ILE A 276 3.70 -31.80 -4.65
N SER A 277 3.28 -31.90 -5.92
CA SER A 277 2.94 -33.18 -6.55
C SER A 277 4.18 -34.08 -6.71
N PRO A 278 4.11 -35.38 -6.37
CA PRO A 278 5.26 -36.29 -6.21
C PRO A 278 6.11 -36.56 -7.47
N GLY A 279 5.78 -35.96 -8.62
CA GLY A 279 6.53 -36.13 -9.87
C GLY A 279 7.89 -35.42 -9.95
N SER A 280 8.22 -34.50 -9.03
CA SER A 280 9.49 -33.74 -9.06
C SER A 280 10.58 -34.27 -8.12
N ILE A 281 10.33 -35.39 -7.41
CA ILE A 281 11.31 -36.03 -6.50
C ILE A 281 12.10 -37.13 -7.21
N GLY A 282 11.75 -37.50 -8.44
CA GLY A 282 12.46 -38.50 -9.23
C GLY A 282 13.42 -37.89 -10.25
N ARG A 283 14.66 -37.61 -9.84
CA ARG A 283 15.92 -37.67 -10.64
C ARG A 283 17.06 -36.96 -9.90
N ARG A 284 17.57 -37.61 -8.85
CA ARG A 284 19.01 -37.64 -8.57
C ARG A 284 19.30 -39.06 -8.08
N VAL A 285 19.69 -39.90 -9.04
CA VAL A 285 20.53 -41.09 -8.79
C VAL A 285 21.96 -40.61 -8.99
#